data_AF-A0A6L7WK25-F1
#
_entry.id   AF-A0A6L7WK25-F1
#
_cell.length_a   1.000
_cell.length_b   1.000
_cell.length_c   1.000
_cell.angle_alpha   90.00
_cell.angle_beta   90.00
_cell.angle_gamma   90.00
#
_symmetry.space_group_name_H-M   'P 1'
#
loop_
_entity.id
_entity.type
_entity.pdbx_description
1 polymer ?
#
loop_
_entity_poly.entity_id
_entity_poly.type
_entity_poly.pdbx_seq_one_letter_code
_entity_poly.pdbx_strand_id
1 'polypeptide(L)'
;MRPHSRLAAAALLAAAFAGGCSGHPSEPTEALTFTFDFSRGPQGFIAGFADYPPAHAAIYELTADYRALPPPLEPQSALFLSGINRSDDLFMFFKGPVGGLSPGARYSVTVSVEIATNTPAGCIGVGGAPGESVWIKAGATAVEPLPVRDGSYLRMNIDIGNQSAGGAQAVVLGNVANSRRCEQALRWERKSFQDRPVPDPIAISPDGRAWLLFGIDSGFESRTAIYFTRASVTFTPA
;
A
#
# COMPACT_ATOMS: atom_id res chain seq x y z
N MET A 1 79.81 -20.77 -47.23
CA MET A 1 79.03 -20.97 -45.98
C MET A 1 77.67 -20.29 -46.16
N ARG A 2 76.58 -21.07 -46.14
CA ARG A 2 75.21 -20.56 -45.92
C ARG A 2 75.06 -20.26 -44.40
N PRO A 3 74.13 -19.40 -43.96
CA PRO A 3 72.75 -19.85 -43.81
C PRO A 3 71.69 -18.88 -44.34
N HIS A 4 70.57 -19.49 -44.69
CA HIS A 4 69.29 -18.90 -45.06
C HIS A 4 68.58 -18.31 -43.84
N SER A 5 67.90 -17.17 -43.99
CA SER A 5 66.92 -16.66 -43.03
C SER A 5 65.54 -16.69 -43.67
N ARG A 6 64.70 -17.63 -43.20
CA ARG A 6 63.24 -17.65 -43.36
C ARG A 6 62.62 -16.99 -42.12
N LEU A 7 61.51 -16.28 -42.25
CA LEU A 7 60.42 -16.03 -41.26
C LEU A 7 59.64 -14.79 -41.74
N ALA A 8 58.33 -14.63 -41.64
CA ALA A 8 57.14 -15.49 -41.58
C ALA A 8 55.97 -14.51 -41.79
N ALA A 9 55.01 -14.84 -42.66
CA ALA A 9 53.82 -14.02 -42.86
C ALA A 9 52.86 -14.20 -41.67
N ALA A 10 52.56 -13.11 -40.96
CA ALA A 10 51.56 -13.10 -39.90
C ALA A 10 50.17 -12.87 -40.52
N ALA A 11 49.33 -13.91 -40.52
CA ALA A 11 47.92 -13.79 -40.86
C ALA A 11 47.14 -13.28 -39.64
N LEU A 12 46.56 -12.08 -39.74
CA LEU A 12 45.57 -11.59 -38.78
C LEU A 12 44.23 -12.30 -39.05
N LEU A 13 43.85 -13.20 -38.14
CA LEU A 13 42.47 -13.69 -38.04
C LEU A 13 41.64 -12.61 -37.31
N ALA A 14 40.75 -11.95 -38.04
CA ALA A 14 39.68 -11.15 -37.44
C ALA A 14 38.58 -12.09 -36.92
N ALA A 15 38.49 -12.26 -35.61
CA ALA A 15 37.40 -12.97 -34.96
C ALA A 15 36.18 -12.03 -34.84
N ALA A 16 35.15 -12.27 -35.65
CA ALA A 16 33.85 -11.64 -35.51
C ALA A 16 33.09 -12.31 -34.35
N PHE A 17 33.04 -11.65 -33.18
CA PHE A 17 32.11 -12.00 -32.12
C PHE A 17 30.74 -11.38 -32.41
N ALA A 18 29.91 -12.10 -33.16
CA ALA A 18 28.47 -11.85 -33.22
C ALA A 18 27.77 -12.89 -32.34
N GLY A 19 27.45 -12.50 -31.11
CA GLY A 19 26.81 -13.35 -30.11
C GLY A 19 26.05 -12.54 -29.07
N GLY A 20 25.24 -11.58 -29.52
CA GLY A 20 24.27 -10.90 -28.67
C GLY A 20 22.97 -11.68 -28.65
N CYS A 21 22.80 -12.60 -27.71
CA CYS A 21 21.48 -13.12 -27.36
C CYS A 21 20.67 -11.97 -26.74
N SER A 22 19.85 -11.31 -27.55
CA SER A 22 18.75 -10.47 -27.04
C SER A 22 17.67 -11.40 -26.47
N GLY A 23 17.95 -11.97 -25.30
CA GLY A 23 16.94 -12.64 -24.48
C GLY A 23 15.98 -11.59 -23.98
N HIS A 24 14.81 -11.46 -24.61
CA HIS A 24 13.70 -10.76 -23.99
C HIS A 24 13.40 -11.44 -22.64
N PRO A 25 13.25 -10.68 -21.54
CA PRO A 25 12.75 -11.24 -20.29
C PRO A 25 11.47 -12.01 -20.59
N SER A 26 11.41 -13.28 -20.17
CA SER A 26 10.18 -14.06 -20.27
C SER A 26 9.10 -13.39 -19.43
N GLU A 27 7.97 -13.06 -20.06
CA GLU A 27 6.81 -12.49 -19.37
C GLU A 27 6.36 -13.41 -18.22
N PRO A 28 5.97 -12.87 -17.06
CA PRO A 28 5.49 -13.67 -15.94
C PRO A 28 4.19 -14.38 -16.31
N THR A 29 4.05 -15.65 -15.93
CA THR A 29 2.86 -16.47 -16.25
C THR A 29 2.06 -16.89 -15.02
N GLU A 30 2.61 -16.70 -13.82
CA GLU A 30 1.98 -17.11 -12.56
C GLU A 30 1.62 -15.91 -11.70
N ALA A 31 0.53 -16.05 -10.94
CA ALA A 31 0.13 -15.06 -9.96
C ALA A 31 1.00 -15.15 -8.70
N LEU A 32 1.39 -13.99 -8.16
CA LEU A 32 2.21 -13.89 -6.96
C LEU A 32 1.38 -13.28 -5.82
N THR A 33 1.20 -14.02 -4.73
CA THR A 33 0.47 -13.55 -3.54
C THR A 33 1.44 -13.27 -2.40
N PHE A 34 1.31 -12.09 -1.81
CA PHE A 34 2.08 -11.65 -0.66
C PHE A 34 1.13 -11.35 0.51
N THR A 35 1.41 -11.94 1.67
CA THR A 35 0.62 -11.73 2.89
C THR A 35 1.51 -11.23 4.02
N PHE A 36 1.08 -10.13 4.63
CA PHE A 36 1.75 -9.46 5.74
C PHE A 36 0.94 -9.66 7.01
N ASP A 37 1.49 -10.40 7.97
CA ASP A 37 0.87 -10.63 9.29
C ASP A 37 1.56 -9.75 10.32
N PHE A 38 0.89 -8.66 10.71
CA PHE A 38 1.50 -7.64 11.56
C PHE A 38 1.69 -8.08 13.01
N SER A 39 1.20 -9.25 13.44
CA SER A 39 1.60 -9.82 14.73
C SER A 39 3.10 -10.12 14.80
N ARG A 40 3.77 -10.21 13.65
CA ARG A 40 5.21 -10.46 13.51
C ARG A 40 6.04 -9.18 13.34
N GLY A 41 5.46 -8.01 13.62
CA GLY A 41 6.13 -6.73 13.49
C GLY A 41 5.73 -5.91 12.25
N PRO A 42 6.24 -4.68 12.12
CA PRO A 42 5.85 -3.74 11.06
C PRO A 42 6.21 -4.17 9.64
N GLN A 43 7.14 -5.12 9.46
CA GLN A 43 7.52 -5.67 8.14
C GLN A 43 7.91 -4.60 7.10
N GLY A 44 8.53 -3.50 7.55
CA GLY A 44 8.97 -2.40 6.69
C GLY A 44 7.86 -1.44 6.26
N PHE A 45 6.63 -1.60 6.75
CA PHE A 45 5.56 -0.63 6.52
C PHE A 45 5.79 0.63 7.34
N ILE A 46 5.68 1.78 6.67
CA ILE A 46 5.80 3.11 7.28
C ILE A 46 4.51 3.88 7.08
N ALA A 47 4.16 4.70 8.08
CA ALA A 47 2.94 5.49 8.05
C ALA A 47 3.10 6.78 7.24
N GLY A 48 1.98 7.28 6.74
CA GLY A 48 1.84 8.60 6.13
C GLY A 48 0.45 9.18 6.38
N PHE A 49 0.33 10.47 6.17
CA PHE A 49 -0.90 11.23 6.39
C PHE A 49 -1.05 12.26 5.27
N ALA A 50 -2.25 12.37 4.70
CA ALA A 50 -2.59 13.28 3.62
C ALA A 50 -3.98 13.89 3.85
N ASP A 51 -4.39 14.77 2.94
CA ASP A 51 -5.67 15.48 2.92
C ASP A 51 -5.89 16.37 4.15
N TYR A 52 -4.82 17.02 4.59
CA TYR A 52 -4.85 18.01 5.66
C TYR A 52 -3.87 19.17 5.40
N PRO A 53 -4.13 20.38 5.94
CA PRO A 53 -3.20 21.50 5.85
C PRO A 53 -2.01 21.30 6.81
N PRO A 54 -0.77 21.16 6.32
CA PRO A 54 0.38 20.88 7.17
C PRO A 54 0.70 22.02 8.16
N ALA A 55 0.25 23.25 7.87
CA ALA A 55 0.36 24.38 8.79
C ALA A 55 -0.42 24.18 10.11
N HIS A 56 -1.37 23.24 10.12
CA HIS A 56 -2.21 22.93 11.27
C HIS A 56 -2.00 21.50 11.76
N ALA A 57 -0.90 20.83 11.38
CA ALA A 57 -0.66 19.41 11.70
C ALA A 57 -0.88 19.05 13.19
N ALA A 58 -0.51 19.95 14.11
CA ALA A 58 -0.64 19.71 15.55
C ALA A 58 -2.10 19.46 16.00
N ILE A 59 -3.09 20.15 15.42
CA ILE A 59 -4.50 20.01 15.83
C ILE A 59 -5.18 18.77 15.24
N TYR A 60 -4.50 18.07 14.33
CA TYR A 60 -4.95 16.79 13.80
C TYR A 60 -4.52 15.61 14.68
N GLU A 61 -3.61 15.81 15.63
CA GLU A 61 -3.17 14.78 16.59
C GLU A 61 -2.83 13.43 15.94
N LEU A 62 -2.13 13.50 14.81
CA LEU A 62 -1.77 12.36 13.95
C LEU A 62 -0.79 11.44 14.68
N THR A 63 -1.16 10.17 14.81
CA THR A 63 -0.39 9.14 15.51
C THR A 63 -0.32 7.89 14.65
N ALA A 64 0.88 7.33 14.51
CA ALA A 64 1.10 6.00 13.97
C ALA A 64 2.09 5.24 14.87
N ASP A 65 1.84 3.96 15.11
CA ASP A 65 2.65 3.16 16.02
C ASP A 65 2.58 1.66 15.69
N TYR A 66 3.46 0.87 16.28
CA TYR A 66 3.35 -0.58 16.36
C TYR A 66 3.21 -0.97 17.83
N ARG A 67 1.99 -1.34 18.23
CA ARG A 67 1.66 -1.53 19.65
C ARG A 67 0.65 -2.65 19.86
N ALA A 68 0.52 -3.07 21.12
CA ALA A 68 -0.44 -4.10 21.51
C ALA A 68 -1.86 -3.73 21.08
N LEU A 69 -2.58 -4.74 20.58
CA LEU A 69 -4.03 -4.66 20.40
C LEU A 69 -4.68 -4.57 21.79
N PRO A 70 -5.75 -3.81 21.97
CA PRO A 70 -6.43 -3.74 23.26
C PRO A 70 -7.22 -5.02 23.58
N PRO A 71 -7.65 -5.23 24.83
CA PRO A 71 -8.54 -6.33 25.18
C PRO A 71 -9.84 -6.29 24.34
N PRO A 72 -10.37 -7.45 23.90
CA PRO A 72 -9.93 -8.81 24.21
C PRO A 72 -8.95 -9.41 23.17
N LEU A 73 -8.27 -8.58 22.37
CA LEU A 73 -7.44 -9.04 21.24
C LEU A 73 -5.94 -9.18 21.57
N GLU A 74 -5.56 -8.85 22.80
CA GLU A 74 -4.24 -9.14 23.38
C GLU A 74 -3.90 -10.64 23.31
N PRO A 75 -2.60 -11.02 23.32
CA PRO A 75 -1.41 -10.18 23.48
C PRO A 75 -0.78 -9.72 22.15
N GLN A 76 -1.48 -9.89 21.01
CA GLN A 76 -0.91 -9.57 19.71
C GLN A 76 -0.71 -8.06 19.54
N SER A 77 0.35 -7.67 18.83
CA SER A 77 0.58 -6.28 18.40
C SER A 77 0.26 -6.12 16.92
N ALA A 78 -0.01 -4.89 16.51
CA ALA A 78 -0.39 -4.57 15.14
C ALA A 78 -0.05 -3.12 14.79
N LEU A 79 -0.16 -2.76 13.51
CA LEU A 79 0.03 -1.40 13.04
C LEU A 79 -1.15 -0.53 13.45
N PHE A 80 -0.89 0.57 14.15
CA PHE A 80 -1.91 1.49 14.69
C PHE A 80 -1.91 2.83 13.93
N LEU A 81 -3.10 3.36 13.65
CA LEU A 81 -3.30 4.74 13.17
C LEU A 81 -4.34 5.46 14.02
N SER A 82 -4.12 6.75 14.26
CA SER A 82 -5.14 7.67 14.74
C SER A 82 -4.91 9.10 14.27
N GLY A 83 -6.00 9.86 14.19
CA GLY A 83 -5.99 11.30 13.94
C GLY A 83 -7.38 11.88 14.19
N ILE A 84 -7.44 13.17 14.47
CA ILE A 84 -8.65 13.98 14.46
C ILE A 84 -8.77 14.59 13.07
N ASN A 85 -9.79 14.19 12.33
CA ASN A 85 -10.10 14.82 11.06
C ASN A 85 -10.67 16.23 11.30
N ARG A 86 -10.06 17.24 10.67
CA ARG A 86 -10.53 18.64 10.65
C ARG A 86 -10.66 19.18 9.21
N SER A 87 -10.53 18.30 8.22
CA SER A 87 -10.54 18.65 6.79
C SER A 87 -11.72 18.02 6.03
N ASP A 88 -12.59 17.26 6.70
CA ASP A 88 -13.63 16.45 6.09
C ASP A 88 -13.10 15.31 5.18
N ASP A 89 -11.78 15.05 5.18
CA ASP A 89 -11.17 14.16 4.18
C ASP A 89 -9.84 13.53 4.63
N LEU A 90 -9.55 13.48 5.95
CA LEU A 90 -8.24 13.04 6.43
C LEU A 90 -7.91 11.60 6.00
N PHE A 91 -6.86 11.44 5.17
CA PHE A 91 -6.32 10.15 4.79
C PHE A 91 -5.11 9.78 5.66
N MET A 92 -5.21 8.64 6.36
CA MET A 92 -4.13 8.09 7.19
C MET A 92 -3.79 6.70 6.69
N PHE A 93 -2.52 6.39 6.46
CA PHE A 93 -2.17 5.15 5.76
C PHE A 93 -0.83 4.57 6.20
N PHE A 94 -0.62 3.32 5.82
CA PHE A 94 0.68 2.68 5.75
C PHE A 94 1.03 2.35 4.30
N LYS A 95 2.33 2.36 4.00
CA LYS A 95 2.88 1.90 2.74
C LYS A 95 4.10 1.01 2.97
N GLY A 96 4.32 0.05 2.08
CA GLY A 96 5.49 -0.82 2.13
C GLY A 96 5.85 -1.37 0.75
N PRO A 97 7.14 -1.62 0.47
CA PRO A 97 7.56 -2.17 -0.81
C PRO A 97 7.23 -3.67 -0.90
N VAL A 98 6.83 -4.12 -2.08
CA VAL A 98 6.64 -5.53 -2.43
C VAL A 98 7.58 -5.85 -3.59
N GLY A 99 8.58 -6.67 -3.33
CA GLY A 99 9.59 -7.07 -4.31
C GLY A 99 9.38 -8.48 -4.85
N GLY A 100 10.29 -8.92 -5.73
CA GLY A 100 10.21 -10.22 -6.38
C GLY A 100 9.25 -10.26 -7.57
N LEU A 101 8.90 -9.09 -8.11
CA LEU A 101 8.07 -8.95 -9.30
C LEU A 101 8.96 -8.82 -10.54
N SER A 102 8.48 -9.26 -11.71
CA SER A 102 9.23 -9.15 -12.95
C SER A 102 9.34 -7.68 -13.40
N PRO A 103 10.57 -7.11 -13.54
CA PRO A 103 10.74 -5.73 -13.96
C PRO A 103 10.09 -5.43 -15.31
N GLY A 104 9.37 -4.32 -15.43
CA GLY A 104 8.69 -3.89 -16.65
C GLY A 104 7.40 -4.63 -16.99
N ALA A 105 7.12 -5.78 -16.35
CA ALA A 105 5.90 -6.53 -16.57
C ALA A 105 4.67 -5.79 -16.04
N ARG A 106 3.50 -6.08 -16.63
CA ARG A 106 2.22 -5.53 -16.18
C ARG A 106 1.46 -6.56 -15.35
N TYR A 107 0.86 -6.10 -14.25
CA TYR A 107 0.04 -6.96 -13.39
C TYR A 107 -1.30 -6.32 -13.09
N SER A 108 -2.36 -7.12 -13.18
CA SER A 108 -3.62 -6.87 -12.49
C SER A 108 -3.43 -7.15 -11.00
N VAL A 109 -4.01 -6.31 -10.15
CA VAL A 109 -3.76 -6.35 -8.70
C VAL A 109 -5.07 -6.61 -7.96
N THR A 110 -5.03 -7.50 -6.98
CA THR A 110 -6.11 -7.71 -6.01
C THR A 110 -5.57 -7.48 -4.60
N VAL A 111 -6.33 -6.77 -3.77
CA VAL A 111 -5.93 -6.42 -2.39
C VAL A 111 -7.00 -6.79 -1.37
N SER A 112 -6.57 -7.13 -0.16
CA SER A 112 -7.42 -7.25 1.02
C SER A 112 -6.66 -6.89 2.29
N VAL A 113 -7.42 -6.55 3.34
CA VAL A 113 -6.87 -6.25 4.66
C VAL A 113 -7.73 -6.85 5.77
N GLU A 114 -7.14 -7.00 6.94
CA GLU A 114 -7.85 -7.20 8.20
C GLU A 114 -7.51 -6.05 9.14
N ILE A 115 -8.53 -5.52 9.80
CA ILE A 115 -8.40 -4.48 10.82
C ILE A 115 -8.85 -4.99 12.17
N ALA A 116 -8.43 -4.31 13.23
CA ALA A 116 -9.16 -4.28 14.49
C ALA A 116 -9.72 -2.87 14.74
N THR A 117 -10.98 -2.81 15.17
CA THR A 117 -11.73 -1.57 15.40
C THR A 117 -12.73 -1.77 16.54
N ASN A 118 -12.91 -0.75 17.38
CA ASN A 118 -13.97 -0.72 18.38
C ASN A 118 -15.14 0.20 17.98
N THR A 119 -15.14 0.72 16.76
CA THR A 119 -16.11 1.69 16.29
C THR A 119 -17.44 1.01 15.99
N PRO A 120 -18.52 1.32 16.71
CA PRO A 120 -19.84 0.72 16.47
C PRO A 120 -20.49 1.25 15.19
N ALA A 121 -21.40 0.45 14.65
CA ALA A 121 -22.25 0.80 13.52
C ALA A 121 -23.47 1.63 13.93
N GLY A 122 -23.97 2.45 13.00
CA GLY A 122 -25.21 3.20 13.13
C GLY A 122 -25.12 4.40 14.06
N CYS A 123 -23.92 4.90 14.36
CA CYS A 123 -23.75 6.09 15.17
C CYS A 123 -23.93 7.37 14.39
N ILE A 124 -24.51 8.37 15.05
CA ILE A 124 -24.54 9.75 14.57
C ILE A 124 -23.19 10.39 14.92
N GLY A 125 -22.52 11.00 13.94
CA GLY A 125 -21.27 11.73 14.13
C GLY A 125 -21.35 13.16 13.62
N VAL A 126 -20.21 13.85 13.63
CA VAL A 126 -20.03 15.20 13.08
C VAL A 126 -19.38 15.07 11.72
N GLY A 127 -19.97 15.72 10.70
CA GLY A 127 -19.63 15.54 9.28
C GLY A 127 -20.16 14.21 8.74
N GLY A 128 -19.69 13.11 9.31
CA GLY A 128 -20.07 11.75 8.96
C GLY A 128 -20.23 10.82 10.16
N ALA A 129 -20.74 9.62 9.93
CA ALA A 129 -20.82 8.59 10.97
C ALA A 129 -19.41 8.06 11.32
N PRO A 130 -19.09 7.85 12.61
CA PRO A 130 -17.74 7.42 13.01
C PRO A 130 -17.33 6.07 12.41
N GLY A 131 -18.30 5.16 12.19
CA GLY A 131 -18.06 3.85 11.60
C GLY A 131 -18.17 3.85 10.07
N GLU A 132 -19.26 4.40 9.54
CA GLU A 132 -19.65 4.26 8.14
C GLU A 132 -19.09 5.35 7.22
N SER A 133 -18.65 6.49 7.76
CA SER A 133 -17.99 7.57 6.99
C SER A 133 -16.46 7.52 7.10
N VAL A 134 -15.91 6.40 7.58
CA VAL A 134 -14.47 6.15 7.60
C VAL A 134 -14.20 4.90 6.77
N TRP A 135 -13.60 5.12 5.60
CA TRP A 135 -13.48 4.12 4.55
C TRP A 135 -12.10 3.47 4.58
N ILE A 136 -12.07 2.14 4.61
CA ILE A 136 -10.83 1.38 4.40
C ILE A 136 -10.51 1.42 2.91
N LYS A 137 -9.32 1.93 2.58
CA LYS A 137 -8.79 1.91 1.21
C LYS A 137 -7.51 1.09 1.13
N ALA A 138 -7.33 0.40 0.01
CA ALA A 138 -6.10 -0.32 -0.28
C ALA A 138 -5.81 -0.34 -1.78
N GLY A 139 -4.55 -0.48 -2.14
CA GLY A 139 -4.14 -0.60 -3.54
C GLY A 139 -2.64 -0.80 -3.69
N ALA A 140 -2.18 -0.96 -4.92
CA ALA A 140 -0.76 -1.08 -5.21
C ALA A 140 -0.36 -0.18 -6.38
N THR A 141 0.89 0.30 -6.35
CA THR A 141 1.40 1.27 -7.30
C THR A 141 2.86 1.02 -7.64
N ALA A 142 3.30 1.45 -8.83
CA ALA A 142 4.71 1.38 -9.20
C ALA A 142 5.54 2.52 -8.60
N VAL A 143 4.89 3.65 -8.31
CA VAL A 143 5.48 4.83 -7.70
C VAL A 143 5.27 4.77 -6.18
N GLU A 144 6.19 5.33 -5.40
CA GLU A 144 6.01 5.38 -3.96
C GLU A 144 4.84 6.31 -3.58
N PRO A 145 3.83 5.85 -2.81
CA PRO A 145 2.76 6.71 -2.31
C PRO A 145 3.31 7.74 -1.34
N LEU A 146 3.07 9.02 -1.59
CA LEU A 146 3.61 10.13 -0.79
C LEU A 146 2.55 11.22 -0.63
N PRO A 147 2.44 11.81 0.58
CA PRO A 147 1.77 13.09 0.71
C PRO A 147 2.65 14.18 0.09
N VAL A 148 2.13 14.89 -0.88
CA VAL A 148 2.80 15.99 -1.59
C VAL A 148 2.01 17.27 -1.36
N ARG A 149 2.72 18.41 -1.34
CA ARG A 149 2.07 19.71 -1.16
C ARG A 149 1.28 20.06 -2.41
N ASP A 150 0.00 20.36 -2.23
CA ASP A 150 -0.90 20.92 -3.23
C ASP A 150 -1.64 22.11 -2.62
N GLY A 151 -1.23 23.32 -3.01
CA GLY A 151 -1.65 24.57 -2.38
C GLY A 151 -1.39 24.57 -0.87
N SER A 152 -2.45 24.77 -0.08
CA SER A 152 -2.41 24.78 1.38
C SER A 152 -2.52 23.40 2.02
N TYR A 153 -2.71 22.33 1.25
CA TYR A 153 -2.91 20.96 1.73
C TYR A 153 -1.72 20.06 1.40
N LEU A 154 -1.58 18.98 2.16
CA LEU A 154 -0.92 17.77 1.68
C LEU A 154 -1.98 16.90 1.00
N ARG A 155 -1.71 16.40 -0.20
CA ARG A 155 -2.57 15.49 -0.97
C ARG A 155 -1.76 14.27 -1.40
N MET A 156 -2.41 13.16 -1.72
CA MET A 156 -1.71 12.00 -2.25
C MET A 156 -1.16 12.27 -3.67
N ASN A 157 0.03 11.75 -3.96
CA ASN A 157 0.62 11.76 -5.32
C ASN A 157 0.07 10.66 -6.26
N ILE A 158 -0.91 9.90 -5.78
CA ILE A 158 -1.60 8.82 -6.50
C ILE A 158 -3.10 9.03 -6.32
N ASP A 159 -3.91 8.58 -7.27
CA ASP A 159 -5.37 8.68 -7.18
C ASP A 159 -5.92 7.56 -6.28
N ILE A 160 -6.23 7.95 -5.05
CA ILE A 160 -6.91 7.10 -4.07
C ILE A 160 -8.44 7.27 -4.10
N GLY A 161 -8.97 8.13 -4.98
CA GLY A 161 -10.34 8.61 -4.95
C GLY A 161 -10.60 9.55 -3.78
N ASN A 162 -11.84 9.62 -3.32
CA ASN A 162 -12.26 10.46 -2.20
C ASN A 162 -13.33 9.75 -1.37
N GLN A 163 -13.11 9.60 -0.06
CA GLN A 163 -14.00 8.94 0.89
C GLN A 163 -14.57 7.62 0.37
N SER A 164 -15.87 7.58 0.05
CA SER A 164 -16.60 6.39 -0.42
C SER A 164 -16.30 6.00 -1.86
N ALA A 165 -15.61 6.85 -2.62
CA ALA A 165 -15.18 6.58 -3.97
C ALA A 165 -13.71 6.12 -3.99
N GLY A 166 -13.46 4.99 -4.67
CA GLY A 166 -12.11 4.57 -5.02
C GLY A 166 -11.53 5.38 -6.17
N GLY A 167 -10.23 5.35 -6.33
CA GLY A 167 -9.49 5.94 -7.44
C GLY A 167 -8.82 4.87 -8.30
N ALA A 168 -8.06 5.31 -9.31
CA ALA A 168 -7.33 4.43 -10.21
C ALA A 168 -6.34 3.50 -9.49
N GLN A 169 -5.71 3.98 -8.41
CA GLN A 169 -4.67 3.24 -7.68
C GLN A 169 -5.10 2.68 -6.32
N ALA A 170 -6.29 3.01 -5.82
CA ALA A 170 -6.80 2.45 -4.58
C ALA A 170 -8.32 2.25 -4.59
N VAL A 171 -8.75 1.12 -4.05
CA VAL A 171 -10.16 0.75 -3.94
C VAL A 171 -10.67 0.88 -2.53
N VAL A 172 -11.98 1.11 -2.41
CA VAL A 172 -12.69 1.03 -1.14
C VAL A 172 -13.00 -0.44 -0.84
N LEU A 173 -12.48 -0.93 0.28
CA LEU A 173 -12.74 -2.29 0.77
C LEU A 173 -14.02 -2.35 1.61
N GLY A 174 -14.35 -1.25 2.30
CA GLY A 174 -15.51 -1.11 3.18
C GLY A 174 -15.27 0.00 4.20
N ASN A 175 -15.91 -0.08 5.37
CA ASN A 175 -15.81 0.93 6.43
C ASN A 175 -15.34 0.33 7.78
N VAL A 176 -15.04 1.18 8.76
CA VAL A 176 -14.48 0.74 10.06
C VAL A 176 -15.53 0.31 11.09
N ALA A 177 -16.83 0.38 10.78
CA ALA A 177 -17.87 -0.06 11.69
C ALA A 177 -17.73 -1.57 12.00
N ASN A 178 -17.75 -1.94 13.29
CA ASN A 178 -17.76 -3.33 13.74
C ASN A 178 -19.19 -3.87 13.88
N SER A 179 -19.36 -5.02 14.54
CA SER A 179 -20.67 -5.67 14.68
C SER A 179 -21.56 -5.04 15.77
N ARG A 180 -21.02 -4.13 16.58
CA ARG A 180 -21.74 -3.47 17.68
C ARG A 180 -22.63 -2.36 17.14
N ARG A 181 -23.78 -2.16 17.79
CA ARG A 181 -24.65 -0.99 17.56
C ARG A 181 -24.23 0.17 18.43
N CYS A 182 -24.58 1.39 18.03
CA CYS A 182 -24.16 2.61 18.70
C CYS A 182 -24.50 2.64 20.21
N GLU A 183 -25.60 2.01 20.60
CA GLU A 183 -26.09 1.95 21.98
C GLU A 183 -25.38 0.90 22.83
N GLN A 184 -24.57 0.03 22.20
CA GLN A 184 -23.83 -1.03 22.89
C GLN A 184 -22.47 -0.55 23.37
N ALA A 185 -21.94 -1.19 24.40
CA ALA A 185 -20.58 -0.93 24.87
C ALA A 185 -19.56 -1.14 23.75
N LEU A 186 -18.57 -0.24 23.68
CA LEU A 186 -17.45 -0.34 22.75
C LEU A 186 -16.70 -1.65 22.98
N ARG A 187 -16.33 -2.32 21.89
CA ARG A 187 -15.56 -3.55 21.94
C ARG A 187 -14.66 -3.66 20.72
N TRP A 188 -13.38 -3.94 20.95
CA TRP A 188 -12.45 -4.23 19.87
C TRP A 188 -12.78 -5.58 19.22
N GLU A 189 -12.96 -5.55 17.91
CA GLU A 189 -13.28 -6.70 17.08
C GLU A 189 -12.41 -6.68 15.83
N ARG A 190 -12.04 -7.87 15.34
CA ARG A 190 -11.38 -8.01 14.04
C ARG A 190 -12.42 -8.00 12.94
N LYS A 191 -12.08 -7.37 11.81
CA LYS A 191 -12.90 -7.31 10.61
C LYS A 191 -12.01 -7.54 9.40
N SER A 192 -12.23 -8.64 8.69
CA SER A 192 -11.53 -8.97 7.45
C SER A 192 -12.37 -8.50 6.27
N PHE A 193 -11.71 -7.89 5.28
CA PHE A 193 -12.35 -7.47 4.04
C PHE A 193 -12.05 -8.48 2.93
N GLN A 194 -13.04 -8.67 2.04
CA GLN A 194 -12.87 -9.53 0.88
C GLN A 194 -11.88 -8.91 -0.10
N ASP A 195 -11.24 -9.77 -0.89
CA ASP A 195 -10.37 -9.40 -1.99
C ASP A 195 -11.10 -8.49 -2.99
N ARG A 196 -10.47 -7.36 -3.33
CA ARG A 196 -10.97 -6.40 -4.31
C ARG A 196 -9.92 -6.12 -5.38
N PRO A 197 -10.30 -6.16 -6.67
CA PRO A 197 -9.39 -5.80 -7.76
C PRO A 197 -9.16 -4.29 -7.77
N VAL A 198 -7.91 -3.87 -7.91
CA VAL A 198 -7.56 -2.48 -8.22
C VAL A 198 -7.89 -2.22 -9.70
N PRO A 199 -8.50 -1.07 -10.08
CA PRO A 199 -9.02 -0.87 -11.43
C PRO A 199 -7.95 -0.97 -12.51
N ASP A 200 -6.81 -0.33 -12.29
CA ASP A 200 -5.77 -0.19 -13.31
C ASP A 200 -4.62 -1.17 -13.07
N PRO A 201 -4.19 -1.92 -14.11
CA PRO A 201 -2.96 -2.70 -14.04
C PRO A 201 -1.74 -1.81 -13.81
N ILE A 202 -0.79 -2.30 -13.03
CA ILE A 202 0.46 -1.59 -12.75
C ILE A 202 1.60 -2.13 -13.61
N ALA A 203 2.48 -1.24 -14.10
CA ALA A 203 3.73 -1.62 -14.74
C ALA A 203 4.86 -1.58 -13.70
N ILE A 204 5.53 -2.72 -13.49
CA ILE A 204 6.54 -2.84 -12.43
C ILE A 204 7.79 -2.07 -12.77
N SER A 205 8.33 -1.40 -11.75
CA SER A 205 9.55 -0.61 -11.89
C SER A 205 10.76 -1.48 -12.28
N PRO A 206 11.83 -0.88 -12.84
CA PRO A 206 13.03 -1.63 -13.25
C PRO A 206 13.72 -2.40 -12.11
N ASP A 207 13.46 -2.06 -10.85
CA ASP A 207 14.02 -2.76 -9.69
C ASP A 207 13.17 -3.96 -9.22
N GLY A 208 12.09 -4.28 -9.93
CA GLY A 208 11.24 -5.44 -9.65
C GLY A 208 10.35 -5.25 -8.42
N ARG A 209 10.02 -4.00 -8.06
CA ARG A 209 9.16 -3.68 -6.92
C ARG A 209 7.92 -2.87 -7.29
N ALA A 210 6.88 -3.09 -6.50
CA ALA A 210 5.71 -2.23 -6.35
C ALA A 210 5.61 -1.73 -4.90
N TRP A 211 4.67 -0.82 -4.64
CA TRP A 211 4.30 -0.34 -3.32
C TRP A 211 2.87 -0.76 -3.00
N LEU A 212 2.69 -1.41 -1.86
CA LEU A 212 1.37 -1.66 -1.27
C LEU A 212 1.00 -0.48 -0.38
N LEU A 213 -0.21 0.03 -0.55
CA LEU A 213 -0.85 1.05 0.28
C LEU A 213 -2.10 0.47 0.93
N PHE A 214 -2.30 0.75 2.22
CA PHE A 214 -3.61 0.60 2.85
C PHE A 214 -3.78 1.64 3.95
N GLY A 215 -5.01 2.08 4.15
CA GLY A 215 -5.29 3.18 5.07
C GLY A 215 -6.77 3.43 5.25
N ILE A 216 -7.06 4.55 5.89
CA ILE A 216 -8.39 5.06 6.14
C ILE A 216 -8.56 6.45 5.56
N ASP A 217 -9.66 6.64 4.85
CA ASP A 217 -10.13 7.91 4.32
C ASP A 217 -11.38 8.34 5.12
N SER A 218 -11.21 9.38 5.94
CA SER A 218 -12.18 9.74 6.98
C SER A 218 -12.95 10.99 6.59
N GLY A 219 -14.26 10.86 6.38
CA GLY A 219 -15.23 11.96 6.39
C GLY A 219 -15.83 12.23 7.78
N PHE A 220 -15.55 11.38 8.78
CA PHE A 220 -15.92 11.68 10.17
C PHE A 220 -14.99 12.77 10.72
N GLU A 221 -15.52 13.94 11.09
CA GLU A 221 -14.76 15.13 11.52
C GLU A 221 -14.33 15.10 13.00
N SER A 222 -13.92 13.92 13.47
CA SER A 222 -13.40 13.74 14.82
C SER A 222 -12.35 12.64 14.85
N ARG A 223 -12.03 12.14 16.04
CA ARG A 223 -10.97 11.14 16.20
C ARG A 223 -11.41 9.78 15.67
N THR A 224 -10.60 9.26 14.76
CA THR A 224 -10.60 7.84 14.39
C THR A 224 -9.34 7.17 14.94
N ALA A 225 -9.46 5.92 15.39
CA ALA A 225 -8.34 5.11 15.84
C ALA A 225 -8.59 3.63 15.52
N ILE A 226 -7.73 3.01 14.71
CA ILE A 226 -7.85 1.59 14.33
C ILE A 226 -6.49 0.91 14.26
N TYR A 227 -6.50 -0.41 14.10
CA TYR A 227 -5.32 -1.20 13.81
C TYR A 227 -5.46 -1.94 12.49
N PHE A 228 -4.37 -2.10 11.75
CA PHE A 228 -4.24 -3.07 10.66
C PHE A 228 -3.49 -4.29 11.17
N THR A 229 -4.14 -5.45 11.14
CA THR A 229 -3.60 -6.71 11.66
C THR A 229 -3.05 -7.60 10.55
N ARG A 230 -3.57 -7.47 9.33
CA ARG A 230 -3.09 -8.17 8.13
C ARG A 230 -3.30 -7.34 6.87
N ALA A 231 -2.42 -7.48 5.90
CA ALA A 231 -2.64 -7.04 4.53
C ALA A 231 -2.26 -8.17 3.56
N SER A 232 -2.94 -8.24 2.42
CA SER A 232 -2.62 -9.18 1.34
C SER A 232 -2.73 -8.49 0.00
N VAL A 233 -1.84 -8.87 -0.92
CA VAL A 233 -1.85 -8.41 -2.30
C VAL A 233 -1.49 -9.56 -3.24
N THR A 234 -2.25 -9.68 -4.33
CA THR A 234 -1.99 -10.65 -5.39
C THR A 234 -1.73 -9.91 -6.69
N PHE A 235 -0.61 -10.22 -7.34
CA PHE A 235 -0.23 -9.72 -8.66
C PHE A 235 -0.44 -10.83 -9.69
N THR A 236 -1.39 -10.65 -10.59
CA THR A 236 -1.67 -11.57 -11.70
C THR A 236 -1.18 -10.93 -13.00
N PRO A 237 -0.33 -11.60 -13.80
CA PRO A 237 0.12 -11.06 -15.08
C PRO A 237 -1.07 -10.58 -15.93
N ALA A 238 -0.95 -9.37 -16.50
CA ALA A 238 -2.01 -8.70 -17.27
C ALA A 238 -1.77 -8.76 -18.79
#